data_AF-A0A0H2R0T2-F1
#
_entry.id   AF-A0A0H2R0T2-F1
#
_cell.length_a   1.000
_cell.length_b   1.000
_cell.length_c   1.000
_cell.angle_alpha   90.00
_cell.angle_beta   90.00
_cell.angle_gamma   90.00
#
_symmetry.space_group_name_H-M   'P 1'
#
loop_
_entity.id
_entity.type
_entity.pdbx_description
1 polymer ?
#
loop_
_entity_poly.entity_id
_entity_poly.type
_entity_poly.pdbx_seq_one_letter_code
_entity_poly.pdbx_strand_id
1 'polypeptide(L)'
;SFKLDLPSNMKQRGIHPSFHASLLRIHVPNDDRRFPGRDPHQVLALGDTTESEEWPVEKIIDHAGKGATASFLVQWKSGDTTWLPYAEIKHLSALPAYFDALGVESIAKL
;
A
#
# COMPACT_ATOMS: atom_id res chain seq x y z
N SER A 1 36.48 -4.37 3.53
CA SER A 1 35.01 -4.19 3.53
C SER A 1 34.69 -2.87 4.22
N PHE A 2 33.62 -2.20 3.80
CA PHE A 2 33.12 -0.97 4.41
C PHE A 2 31.78 -1.27 5.07
N LYS A 3 31.57 -0.81 6.29
CA LYS A 3 30.32 -1.03 7.03
C LYS A 3 29.41 0.18 6.89
N LEU A 4 28.23 -0.01 6.33
CA LEU A 4 27.17 0.99 6.31
C LEU A 4 26.26 0.81 7.52
N ASP A 5 25.74 1.91 8.05
CA ASP A 5 24.63 1.82 8.99
C ASP A 5 23.33 1.64 8.20
N LEU A 6 22.86 0.40 8.17
CA LEU A 6 21.63 0.04 7.47
C LEU A 6 20.42 0.27 8.39
N PRO A 7 19.27 0.71 7.84
CA PRO A 7 18.03 0.79 8.59
C PRO A 7 17.55 -0.61 9.05
N SER A 8 16.70 -0.63 10.08
CA SER A 8 16.25 -1.84 10.78
C SER A 8 15.56 -2.84 9.86
N ASN A 9 14.67 -2.38 8.99
CA ASN A 9 13.97 -3.15 7.97
C ASN A 9 14.92 -3.98 7.08
N MET A 10 16.05 -3.41 6.65
CA MET A 10 17.07 -4.10 5.84
C MET A 10 17.80 -5.17 6.64
N LYS A 11 18.15 -4.86 7.90
CA LYS A 11 18.81 -5.81 8.81
C LYS A 11 17.89 -7.01 9.11
N GLN A 12 16.59 -6.77 9.31
CA GLN A 12 15.58 -7.82 9.55
C GLN A 12 15.44 -8.78 8.35
N ARG A 13 15.61 -8.28 7.12
CA ARG A 13 15.61 -9.10 5.90
C ARG A 13 16.94 -9.83 5.64
N GLY A 14 17.89 -9.77 6.57
CA GLY A 14 19.18 -10.46 6.48
C GLY A 14 20.23 -9.74 5.62
N ILE A 15 20.03 -8.46 5.29
CA ILE A 15 21.03 -7.70 4.54
C ILE A 15 22.21 -7.37 5.45
N HIS A 16 23.39 -7.84 5.07
CA HIS A 16 24.61 -7.57 5.82
C HIS A 16 25.11 -6.13 5.60
N PRO A 17 25.57 -5.43 6.66
CA PRO A 17 26.06 -4.05 6.54
C PRO A 17 27.42 -3.92 5.86
N SER A 18 28.10 -5.02 5.53
CA SER A 18 29.47 -5.01 4.99
C SER A 18 29.46 -5.08 3.47
N PHE A 19 29.92 -4.01 2.82
CA PHE A 19 30.00 -3.90 1.37
C PHE A 19 31.46 -3.74 0.90
N HIS A 20 31.69 -3.96 -0.39
CA HIS A 20 32.98 -3.65 -1.00
C HIS A 20 33.06 -2.16 -1.31
N ALA A 21 34.06 -1.45 -0.77
CA ALA A 21 34.11 0.01 -0.80
C ALA A 21 34.10 0.60 -2.22
N SER A 22 34.69 -0.08 -3.21
CA SER A 22 34.72 0.40 -4.60
C SER A 22 33.38 0.28 -5.33
N LEU A 23 32.40 -0.45 -4.78
CA LEU A 23 31.05 -0.54 -5.32
C LEU A 23 30.12 0.54 -4.76
N LEU A 24 30.55 1.26 -3.73
CA LEU A 24 29.76 2.34 -3.15
C LEU A 24 29.69 3.52 -4.12
N ARG A 25 28.48 4.08 -4.25
CA ARG A 25 28.21 5.26 -5.08
C ARG A 25 27.54 6.33 -4.23
N ILE A 26 27.79 7.59 -4.57
CA ILE A 26 27.12 8.72 -3.93
C ILE A 26 25.62 8.63 -4.21
N HIS A 27 24.82 8.81 -3.17
CA HIS A 27 23.37 8.86 -3.31
C HIS A 27 22.95 10.14 -4.04
N VAL A 28 22.11 10.01 -5.05
CA VAL A 28 21.46 11.12 -5.75
C VAL A 28 19.97 11.03 -5.42
N PRO A 29 19.35 12.09 -4.85
CA PRO A 29 17.94 12.09 -4.52
C PRO A 29 17.07 11.93 -5.77
N ASN A 30 15.90 11.32 -5.62
CA ASN A 30 14.94 11.15 -6.71
C ASN A 30 14.39 12.51 -7.17
N ASP A 31 14.18 12.68 -8.48
CA ASP A 31 13.45 13.81 -9.04
C ASP A 31 12.00 13.39 -9.27
N ASP A 32 11.10 13.79 -8.36
CA ASP A 32 9.70 13.37 -8.38
C ASP A 32 8.92 13.87 -9.60
N ARG A 33 9.40 14.94 -10.27
CA ARG A 33 8.77 15.45 -11.50
C ARG A 33 9.07 14.55 -12.68
N ARG A 34 10.25 13.92 -12.70
CA ARG A 34 10.71 13.03 -13.77
C ARG A 34 10.43 11.56 -13.48
N PHE A 35 10.40 11.19 -12.21
CA PHE A 35 10.23 9.82 -11.74
C PHE A 35 9.22 9.76 -10.57
N PRO A 36 7.93 10.04 -10.85
CA PRO A 36 6.89 9.95 -9.83
C PRO A 36 6.75 8.51 -9.31
N GLY A 37 6.43 8.35 -8.02
CA GLY A 37 6.18 7.05 -7.40
C GLY A 37 7.44 6.20 -7.16
N ARG A 38 8.62 6.81 -7.07
CA ARG A 38 9.87 6.12 -6.73
C ARG A 38 10.22 6.20 -5.24
N ASP A 39 9.23 6.06 -4.38
CA ASP A 39 9.50 5.93 -2.95
C ASP A 39 10.12 4.55 -2.65
N PRO A 40 11.15 4.45 -1.78
CA PRO A 40 11.75 3.17 -1.40
C PRO A 40 10.75 2.14 -0.86
N HIS A 41 9.69 2.58 -0.18
CA HIS A 41 8.62 1.69 0.28
C HIS A 41 7.85 1.08 -0.91
N GLN A 42 7.65 1.84 -1.98
CA GLN A 42 6.93 1.42 -3.18
C GLN A 42 7.79 0.57 -4.14
N VAL A 43 9.08 0.92 -4.29
CA VAL A 43 9.94 0.31 -5.33
C VAL A 43 10.76 -0.87 -4.83
N LEU A 44 11.26 -0.80 -3.60
CA LEU A 44 12.20 -1.80 -3.09
C LEU A 44 11.52 -2.86 -2.20
N ALA A 45 10.19 -2.77 -2.03
CA ALA A 45 9.44 -3.54 -1.04
C ALA A 45 10.16 -3.56 0.32
N LEU A 46 10.84 -2.45 0.66
CA LEU A 46 11.59 -2.26 1.89
C LEU A 46 10.72 -1.66 2.99
N GLY A 47 9.47 -1.33 2.71
CA GLY A 47 8.54 -0.94 3.77
C GLY A 47 8.41 -2.06 4.81
N ASP A 48 8.36 -1.67 6.08
CA ASP A 48 7.94 -2.57 7.13
C ASP A 48 6.54 -3.08 6.76
N THR A 49 6.43 -4.37 6.46
CA THR A 49 5.16 -5.06 6.14
C THR A 49 4.24 -5.16 7.37
N THR A 50 4.47 -4.34 8.41
CA THR A 50 3.80 -4.42 9.71
C THR A 50 2.78 -3.33 9.95
N GLU A 51 2.65 -2.35 9.07
CA GLU A 51 1.54 -1.39 9.14
C GLU A 51 0.84 -1.35 7.79
N SER A 52 -0.34 -1.97 7.76
CA SER A 52 -1.62 -1.62 7.10
C SER A 52 -1.71 -0.42 6.13
N GLU A 53 -0.65 -0.06 5.41
CA GLU A 53 -0.62 0.89 4.30
C GLU A 53 -0.66 0.16 2.95
N GLU A 54 -1.02 -1.12 2.95
CA GLU A 54 -0.90 -1.97 1.76
C GLU A 54 -1.78 -1.56 0.58
N TRP A 55 -2.73 -0.62 0.75
CA TRP A 55 -3.51 -0.10 -0.38
C TRP A 55 -3.76 1.41 -0.25
N PRO A 56 -3.44 2.21 -1.27
CA PRO A 56 -3.68 3.66 -1.30
C PRO A 56 -5.17 3.95 -1.57
N VAL A 57 -6.06 3.35 -0.80
CA VAL A 57 -7.51 3.60 -0.89
C VAL A 57 -7.84 4.78 -0.01
N GLU A 58 -8.53 5.76 -0.58
CA GLU A 58 -9.04 6.92 0.16
C GLU A 58 -10.36 6.57 0.83
N LYS A 59 -11.34 6.09 0.05
CA LYS A 59 -12.65 5.65 0.54
C LYS A 59 -13.40 4.82 -0.49
N ILE A 60 -14.45 4.14 -0.05
CA ILE A 60 -15.46 3.54 -0.92
C ILE A 60 -16.57 4.58 -1.10
N ILE A 61 -16.94 4.85 -2.36
CA ILE A 61 -17.94 5.89 -2.68
C ILE A 61 -19.31 5.31 -3.01
N ASP A 62 -19.36 4.11 -3.59
CA ASP A 62 -20.63 3.48 -3.97
C ASP A 62 -20.53 1.95 -4.04
N HIS A 63 -21.66 1.27 -4.14
CA HIS A 63 -21.72 -0.17 -4.41
C HIS A 63 -22.87 -0.52 -5.36
N ALA A 64 -22.75 -1.66 -6.03
CA ALA A 64 -23.76 -2.23 -6.90
C ALA A 64 -23.89 -3.73 -6.66
N GLY A 65 -25.14 -4.21 -6.61
CA GLY A 65 -25.44 -5.61 -6.30
C GLY A 65 -25.65 -5.83 -4.79
N LYS A 66 -25.69 -7.11 -4.40
CA LYS A 66 -26.02 -7.53 -3.02
C LYS A 66 -25.16 -8.70 -2.60
N GLY A 67 -24.90 -8.81 -1.30
CA GLY A 67 -24.13 -9.93 -0.77
C GLY A 67 -22.71 -10.03 -1.34
N ALA A 68 -22.14 -11.23 -1.31
CA ALA A 68 -20.74 -11.46 -1.69
C ALA A 68 -20.44 -11.27 -3.19
N THR A 69 -21.45 -11.06 -4.03
CA THR A 69 -21.30 -10.74 -5.46
C THR A 69 -21.39 -9.25 -5.75
N ALA A 70 -21.54 -8.41 -4.72
CA ALA A 70 -21.54 -6.97 -4.88
C ALA A 70 -20.18 -6.46 -5.38
N SER A 71 -20.24 -5.43 -6.20
CA SER A 71 -19.10 -4.64 -6.65
C SER A 71 -19.13 -3.29 -5.95
N PHE A 72 -17.96 -2.70 -5.75
CA PHE A 72 -17.78 -1.45 -5.01
C PHE A 72 -16.94 -0.49 -5.83
N LEU A 73 -17.35 0.77 -5.82
CA LEU A 73 -16.61 1.85 -6.43
C LEU A 73 -15.62 2.41 -5.40
N VAL A 74 -14.36 2.14 -5.62
CA VAL A 74 -13.25 2.52 -4.74
C VAL A 74 -12.59 3.77 -5.29
N GLN A 75 -12.42 4.79 -4.44
CA GLN A 75 -11.62 5.97 -4.73
C GLN A 75 -10.20 5.80 -4.17
N TRP A 76 -9.21 5.94 -5.04
CA TRP A 76 -7.80 5.86 -4.69
C TRP A 76 -7.27 7.23 -4.23
N LYS A 77 -6.19 7.24 -3.44
CA LYS A 77 -5.50 8.49 -3.04
C LYS A 77 -4.97 9.32 -4.22
N SER A 78 -4.83 8.72 -5.41
CA SER A 78 -4.51 9.43 -6.66
C SER A 78 -5.69 10.24 -7.22
N GLY A 79 -6.90 10.01 -6.71
CA GLY A 79 -8.16 10.59 -7.20
C GLY A 79 -8.89 9.70 -8.21
N ASP A 80 -8.25 8.65 -8.72
CA ASP A 80 -8.89 7.70 -9.64
C ASP A 80 -9.99 6.90 -8.94
N THR A 81 -10.94 6.38 -9.72
CA THR A 81 -12.03 5.53 -9.22
C THR A 81 -12.15 4.25 -10.02
N THR A 82 -12.28 3.10 -9.34
CA THR A 82 -12.39 1.78 -9.99
C THR A 82 -13.47 0.93 -9.33
N TRP A 83 -14.22 0.18 -10.14
CA TRP A 83 -15.14 -0.86 -9.65
C TRP A 83 -14.38 -2.15 -9.35
N LEU A 84 -14.48 -2.65 -8.12
CA LEU A 84 -13.86 -3.89 -7.67
C LEU A 84 -14.88 -4.81 -6.99
N PRO A 85 -14.78 -6.14 -7.17
CA PRO A 85 -15.65 -7.08 -6.49
C PRO A 85 -15.34 -7.17 -4.99
N TYR A 86 -16.34 -7.51 -4.18
CA TYR A 86 -16.20 -7.70 -2.73
C TYR A 86 -14.97 -8.55 -2.32
N ALA A 87 -14.69 -9.61 -3.06
CA ALA A 87 -13.58 -10.52 -2.79
C ALA A 87 -12.20 -9.83 -2.78
N GLU A 88 -12.04 -8.77 -3.57
CA GLU A 88 -10.80 -7.99 -3.70
C GLU A 88 -10.71 -6.83 -2.71
N ILE A 89 -11.81 -6.47 -2.05
CA ILE A 89 -11.84 -5.32 -1.14
C ILE A 89 -12.10 -5.68 0.32
N LYS A 90 -12.41 -6.95 0.61
CA LYS A 90 -12.76 -7.44 1.95
C LYS A 90 -11.67 -7.21 3.02
N HIS A 91 -10.42 -7.04 2.60
CA HIS A 91 -9.28 -6.77 3.48
C HIS A 91 -8.97 -5.28 3.63
N LEU A 92 -9.68 -4.40 2.91
CA LEU A 92 -9.45 -2.96 2.99
C LEU A 92 -10.01 -2.39 4.28
N SER A 93 -9.22 -1.55 4.95
CA SER A 93 -9.64 -0.80 6.15
C SER A 93 -10.76 0.21 5.88
N ALA A 94 -10.95 0.61 4.63
CA ALA A 94 -12.03 1.52 4.21
C ALA A 94 -13.42 0.86 4.19
N LEU A 95 -13.50 -0.47 4.17
CA LEU A 95 -14.76 -1.20 4.05
C LEU A 95 -15.63 -1.11 5.32
N PRO A 96 -15.12 -1.31 6.54
CA PRO A 96 -15.89 -1.08 7.77
C PRO A 96 -16.49 0.32 7.84
N ALA A 97 -15.72 1.36 7.51
CA ALA A 97 -16.21 2.74 7.52
C ALA A 97 -17.37 2.96 6.55
N TYR A 98 -17.36 2.28 5.40
CA TYR A 98 -18.45 2.33 4.43
C TYR A 98 -19.73 1.64 4.96
N PHE A 99 -19.58 0.47 5.58
CA PHE A 99 -20.67 -0.26 6.20
C PHE A 99 -21.31 0.51 7.36
N ASP A 100 -20.50 1.15 8.20
CA ASP A 100 -20.97 2.01 9.29
C ASP A 100 -21.77 3.20 8.75
N ALA A 101 -21.32 3.83 7.66
CA ALA A 101 -22.03 4.94 7.02
C ALA A 101 -23.40 4.52 6.45
N LEU A 102 -23.54 3.26 6.03
CA LEU A 102 -24.81 2.68 5.57
C LEU A 102 -25.66 2.10 6.71
N GLY A 103 -25.15 2.00 7.94
CA GLY A 103 -25.81 1.33 9.05
C GLY A 103 -25.94 -0.19 8.88
N VAL A 104 -25.01 -0.79 8.12
CA VAL A 104 -25.01 -2.21 7.78
C VAL A 104 -23.88 -2.91 8.53
N GLU A 105 -24.14 -4.04 9.19
CA GLU A 105 -23.11 -4.74 9.99
C GLU A 105 -22.21 -5.67 9.16
N SER A 106 -22.66 -6.10 7.98
CA SER A 106 -21.91 -7.02 7.12
C SER A 106 -22.44 -7.04 5.70
N ILE A 107 -21.62 -7.55 4.78
CA ILE A 107 -21.98 -7.74 3.37
C ILE A 107 -23.28 -8.54 3.16
N ALA A 108 -23.68 -9.41 4.09
CA ALA A 108 -24.90 -10.20 3.98
C ALA A 108 -26.19 -9.36 4.11
N LYS A 109 -26.07 -8.16 4.69
CA LYS A 109 -27.18 -7.22 4.89
C LYS A 109 -27.20 -6.09 3.83
N LEU A 110 -26.32 -6.18 2.82
CA LEU A 110 -26.26 -5.30 1.65
C LEU A 110 -27.28 -5.75 0.59
#